data_AF-A0A2N1ZCA5-F1
#
_entry.id   AF-A0A2N1ZCA5-F1
#
_cell.length_a   1.000
_cell.length_b   1.000
_cell.length_c   1.000
_cell.angle_alpha   90.00
_cell.angle_beta   90.00
_cell.angle_gamma   90.00
#
_symmetry.space_group_name_H-M   'P 1'
#
loop_
_entity.id
_entity.type
_entity.pdbx_description
1 polymer ?
#
loop_
_entity_poly.entity_id
_entity_poly.type
_entity_poly.pdbx_seq_one_letter_code
_entity_poly.pdbx_strand_id
1 'polypeptide(L)'
;MNLTTKLLVSVYLLAAILALLFTWYHVPAYLGHGALQALIAFWQDAIIDTNPASKFIVVDILFLAFVCSMWMLIEGRRLGVRFVYLYVIGGLLIAISVAFPLFMAARELRLSMAESGYQIKAYDVIAMVMIFALAVAAGVLAI
;
A
#
# COMPACT_ATOMS: atom_id res chain seq x y z
N MET A 1 6.63 5.69 23.76
CA MET A 1 5.20 5.99 23.53
C MET A 1 4.48 4.67 23.36
N ASN A 2 3.32 4.45 23.99
CA ASN A 2 2.56 3.21 23.79
C ASN A 2 1.82 3.28 22.45
N LEU A 3 2.00 2.26 21.60
CA LEU A 3 1.19 2.13 20.40
C LEU A 3 -0.14 1.49 20.76
N THR A 4 -1.24 2.17 20.41
CA THR A 4 -2.58 1.61 20.55
C THR A 4 -3.05 1.07 19.21
N THR A 5 -3.88 0.03 19.22
CA THR A 5 -4.55 -0.49 18.01
C THR A 5 -5.25 0.62 17.25
N LYS A 6 -5.93 1.53 17.96
CA LYS A 6 -6.61 2.68 17.33
C LYS A 6 -5.65 3.55 16.54
N LEU A 7 -4.49 3.89 17.12
CA LEU A 7 -3.47 4.69 16.45
C LEU A 7 -2.92 3.98 15.20
N LEU A 8 -2.57 2.70 15.32
CA LEU A 8 -2.04 1.92 14.19
C LEU A 8 -3.06 1.84 13.04
N VAL A 9 -4.31 1.50 13.36
CA VAL A 9 -5.39 1.46 12.38
C VAL A 9 -5.56 2.82 11.71
N SER A 10 -5.59 3.93 12.46
CA SER A 10 -5.70 5.27 11.88
C SER A 10 -4.55 5.61 10.94
N VAL A 11 -3.31 5.26 11.30
CA VAL A 11 -2.13 5.50 10.46
C VAL A 11 -2.21 4.67 9.17
N TYR A 12 -2.59 3.40 9.25
CA TYR A 12 -2.74 2.55 8.06
C TYR A 12 -3.85 3.02 7.13
N LEU A 13 -4.99 3.45 7.67
CA LEU A 13 -6.08 4.01 6.88
C LEU A 13 -5.68 5.32 6.21
N LEU A 14 -4.98 6.21 6.94
CA LEU A 14 -4.46 7.45 6.37
C LEU A 14 -3.49 7.18 5.21
N ALA A 15 -2.55 6.25 5.41
CA ALA A 15 -1.62 5.83 4.37
C ALA A 15 -2.35 5.26 3.14
N ALA A 16 -3.37 4.42 3.34
CA ALA A 16 -4.17 3.87 2.24
C ALA A 16 -4.89 4.99 1.45
N ILE A 17 -5.48 5.97 2.13
CA ILE A 17 -6.19 7.07 1.49
C ILE A 17 -5.23 7.94 0.68
N LEU A 18 -4.09 8.34 1.26
CA LEU A 18 -3.12 9.16 0.55
C LEU A 18 -2.49 8.42 -0.63
N ALA A 19 -2.15 7.15 -0.46
CA ALA A 19 -1.66 6.31 -1.54
C ALA A 19 -2.69 6.21 -2.67
N LEU A 20 -3.97 6.05 -2.35
CA LEU A 20 -5.03 6.02 -3.34
C LEU A 20 -5.10 7.35 -4.10
N LEU A 21 -5.16 8.47 -3.39
CA LEU A 21 -5.25 9.80 -4.01
C LEU A 21 -4.08 10.07 -4.97
N PHE A 22 -2.85 9.78 -4.53
CA PHE A 22 -1.67 10.03 -5.34
C PHE A 22 -1.54 9.09 -6.53
N THR A 23 -1.82 7.79 -6.35
CA THR A 23 -1.70 6.83 -7.46
C THR A 23 -2.84 6.95 -8.47
N TRP A 24 -4.08 7.19 -8.00
CA TRP A 24 -5.25 7.28 -8.87
C TRP A 24 -5.36 8.60 -9.63
N TYR A 25 -4.59 9.62 -9.26
CA TYR A 25 -4.48 10.84 -10.05
C TYR A 25 -4.03 10.57 -11.49
N HIS A 26 -3.19 9.56 -11.72
CA HIS A 26 -2.65 9.23 -13.05
C HIS A 26 -3.59 8.36 -13.91
N VAL A 27 -4.51 7.63 -13.28
CA VAL A 27 -5.39 6.65 -13.97
C VAL A 27 -6.30 7.29 -15.03
N PRO A 28 -6.90 8.49 -14.83
CA PRO A 28 -7.74 9.14 -15.83
C PRO A 28 -7.10 9.31 -17.21
N ALA A 29 -5.77 9.42 -17.31
CA ALA A 29 -5.06 9.53 -18.58
C ALA A 29 -5.27 8.31 -19.51
N TYR A 30 -5.64 7.16 -18.95
CA TYR A 30 -5.78 5.89 -19.67
C TYR A 30 -7.24 5.50 -19.95
N LEU A 31 -8.23 6.16 -19.34
CA LEU A 31 -9.63 5.71 -19.34
C LEU A 31 -10.40 5.97 -20.67
N GLY A 32 -9.78 6.58 -21.67
CA GLY A 32 -10.45 7.03 -22.90
C GLY A 32 -10.89 5.94 -23.89
N HIS A 33 -10.34 4.72 -23.80
CA HIS A 33 -10.53 3.68 -24.82
C HIS A 33 -11.06 2.34 -24.27
N GLY A 34 -11.59 2.35 -23.05
CA GLY A 34 -12.10 1.15 -22.36
C GLY A 34 -11.09 0.50 -21.41
N ALA A 35 -11.58 -0.29 -20.45
CA ALA A 35 -10.79 -0.77 -19.31
C ALA A 35 -9.60 -1.68 -19.69
N LEU A 36 -9.79 -2.58 -20.67
CA LEU A 36 -8.70 -3.46 -21.11
C LEU A 36 -7.59 -2.67 -21.82
N GLN A 37 -7.96 -1.72 -22.68
CA GLN A 37 -6.99 -0.88 -23.38
C GLN A 37 -6.24 0.03 -22.41
N ALA A 38 -6.94 0.56 -21.39
CA ALA A 38 -6.34 1.35 -20.32
C ALA A 38 -5.27 0.54 -19.57
N LEU A 39 -5.58 -0.72 -19.22
CA LEU A 39 -4.64 -1.60 -18.54
C LEU A 39 -3.40 -1.91 -19.39
N ILE A 40 -3.60 -2.20 -20.67
CA ILE A 40 -2.49 -2.47 -21.60
C ILE A 40 -1.59 -1.24 -21.74
N ALA A 41 -2.18 -0.08 -22.02
CA ALA A 41 -1.46 1.17 -22.20
C ALA A 41 -0.68 1.57 -20.93
N PHE A 42 -1.31 1.44 -19.75
CA PHE A 42 -0.65 1.69 -18.47
C PHE A 42 0.61 0.84 -18.29
N TRP A 43 0.55 -0.46 -18.58
CA TRP A 43 1.71 -1.35 -18.42
C TRP A 43 2.77 -1.15 -19.50
N GLN A 44 2.39 -0.75 -20.71
CA GLN A 44 3.33 -0.35 -21.76
C GLN A 44 4.14 0.88 -21.31
N ASP A 45 3.47 1.91 -20.82
CA ASP A 45 4.11 3.13 -20.31
C ASP A 45 4.90 2.85 -19.02
N ALA A 46 4.43 1.95 -18.15
CA ALA A 46 5.12 1.65 -16.90
C ALA A 46 6.41 0.82 -17.09
N ILE A 47 6.46 -0.09 -18.08
CA ILE A 47 7.56 -1.07 -18.22
C ILE A 47 8.41 -0.83 -19.46
N ILE A 48 7.79 -0.54 -20.60
CA ILE A 48 8.43 -0.59 -21.91
C ILE A 48 8.96 0.79 -22.29
N ASP A 49 8.09 1.80 -22.30
CA ASP A 49 8.33 3.12 -22.89
C ASP A 49 8.79 4.19 -21.87
N THR A 50 9.47 3.76 -20.81
CA THR A 50 9.88 4.64 -19.70
C THR A 50 11.38 4.72 -19.47
N ASN A 51 11.79 5.65 -18.62
CA ASN A 51 13.18 5.86 -18.23
C ASN A 51 13.68 4.74 -17.29
N PRO A 52 15.01 4.55 -17.16
CA PRO A 52 15.56 3.49 -16.30
C PRO A 52 15.13 3.55 -14.82
N ALA A 53 14.93 4.75 -14.26
CA ALA A 53 14.51 4.89 -12.86
C ALA A 53 13.07 4.40 -12.65
N SER A 54 12.17 4.69 -13.57
CA SER A 54 10.79 4.18 -13.54
C SER A 54 10.76 2.65 -13.68
N LYS A 55 11.57 2.06 -14.58
CA LYS A 55 11.68 0.60 -14.69
C LYS A 55 12.17 -0.05 -13.40
N PHE A 56 13.16 0.56 -12.74
CA PHE A 56 13.64 0.10 -11.44
C PHE A 56 12.51 0.09 -10.40
N ILE A 57 11.78 1.20 -10.25
CA ILE A 57 10.67 1.31 -9.28
C ILE A 57 9.56 0.30 -9.58
N VAL A 58 9.22 0.08 -10.86
CA VAL A 58 8.16 -0.86 -11.24
C VAL A 58 8.55 -2.31 -10.93
N VAL A 59 9.80 -2.70 -11.19
CA VAL A 59 10.26 -4.05 -10.83
C VAL A 59 10.32 -4.21 -9.31
N ASP A 60 10.85 -3.22 -8.59
CA ASP A 60 10.93 -3.22 -7.12
C ASP A 60 9.54 -3.39 -6.49
N ILE A 61 8.55 -2.60 -6.92
CA ILE A 61 7.20 -2.65 -6.35
C ILE A 61 6.47 -3.96 -6.69
N LEU A 62 6.74 -4.59 -7.85
CA LEU A 62 6.15 -5.88 -8.21
C LEU A 62 6.64 -7.01 -7.30
N PHE A 63 7.94 -7.04 -6.99
CA PHE A 63 8.49 -8.03 -6.06
C PHE A 63 8.04 -7.76 -4.62
N LEU A 64 7.98 -6.49 -4.20
CA LEU A 64 7.38 -6.12 -2.92
C LEU A 64 5.92 -6.58 -2.84
N ALA A 65 5.13 -6.35 -3.89
CA ALA A 65 3.73 -6.77 -3.95
C ALA A 65 3.56 -8.28 -3.87
N PHE A 66 4.45 -9.05 -4.48
CA PHE A 66 4.46 -10.50 -4.35
C PHE A 66 4.65 -10.94 -2.89
N VAL A 67 5.68 -10.41 -2.21
CA VAL A 67 5.96 -10.77 -0.81
C VAL A 67 4.85 -10.29 0.12
N CYS A 68 4.35 -9.07 -0.06
CA CYS A 68 3.20 -8.54 0.68
C CYS A 68 1.96 -9.41 0.49
N SER A 69 1.66 -9.84 -0.74
CA SER A 69 0.51 -10.71 -1.03
C SER A 69 0.65 -12.08 -0.37
N MET A 70 1.84 -12.68 -0.44
CA MET A 70 2.14 -13.94 0.27
C MET A 70 1.92 -13.79 1.77
N TRP A 71 2.42 -12.69 2.35
CA TRP A 71 2.23 -12.41 3.77
C TRP A 71 0.76 -12.17 4.14
N MET A 72 0.01 -11.39 3.36
CA MET A 72 -1.42 -11.19 3.57
C MET A 72 -2.20 -12.51 3.56
N LEU A 73 -1.89 -13.42 2.62
CA LEU A 73 -2.51 -14.74 2.53
C LEU A 73 -2.21 -15.60 3.75
N ILE A 74 -0.95 -15.69 4.16
CA ILE A 74 -0.53 -16.53 5.30
C ILE A 74 -1.09 -15.97 6.60
N GLU A 75 -0.84 -14.70 6.88
CA GLU A 75 -1.21 -14.04 8.13
C GLU A 75 -2.74 -13.88 8.24
N GLY A 76 -3.40 -13.53 7.14
CA GLY A 76 -4.84 -13.38 7.10
C GLY A 76 -5.57 -14.69 7.42
N ARG A 77 -5.04 -15.82 6.94
CA ARG A 77 -5.55 -17.16 7.29
C ARG A 77 -5.27 -17.52 8.75
N ARG A 78 -4.08 -17.20 9.27
CA ARG A 78 -3.71 -17.46 10.68
C ARG A 78 -4.61 -16.70 11.66
N LEU A 79 -4.93 -15.44 11.36
CA LEU A 79 -5.69 -14.55 12.25
C LEU A 79 -7.20 -14.52 11.95
N GLY A 80 -7.69 -15.30 10.98
CA GLY A 80 -9.11 -15.31 10.62
C GLY A 80 -9.62 -13.97 10.04
N VAL A 81 -8.76 -13.24 9.33
CA VAL A 81 -9.16 -12.06 8.55
C VAL A 81 -10.06 -12.53 7.40
N ARG A 82 -11.25 -11.96 7.27
CA ARG A 82 -12.19 -12.31 6.20
C ARG A 82 -11.76 -11.67 4.88
N PHE A 83 -12.12 -12.31 3.77
CA PHE A 83 -11.93 -11.78 2.41
C PHE A 83 -10.47 -11.46 2.03
N VAL A 84 -9.50 -12.26 2.47
CA VAL A 84 -8.07 -12.02 2.19
C VAL A 84 -7.78 -11.84 0.69
N TYR A 85 -8.48 -12.58 -0.16
CA TYR A 85 -8.36 -12.45 -1.62
C TYR A 85 -8.79 -11.08 -2.15
N LEU A 86 -9.71 -10.36 -1.50
CA LEU A 86 -10.05 -8.99 -1.91
C LEU A 86 -8.87 -8.04 -1.74
N TYR A 87 -8.04 -8.23 -0.71
CA TYR A 87 -6.82 -7.43 -0.55
C TYR A 87 -5.78 -7.79 -1.61
N VAL A 88 -5.60 -9.06 -1.92
CA VAL A 88 -4.65 -9.49 -2.96
C VAL A 88 -5.09 -8.98 -4.34
N ILE A 89 -6.35 -9.18 -4.71
CA ILE A 89 -6.91 -8.71 -5.98
C ILE A 89 -6.92 -7.18 -6.03
N GLY A 90 -7.29 -6.51 -4.93
CA GLY A 90 -7.21 -5.06 -4.81
C GLY A 90 -5.79 -4.53 -4.96
N GLY A 91 -4.78 -5.24 -4.45
CA GLY A 91 -3.38 -4.88 -4.62
C GLY A 91 -2.91 -4.95 -6.07
N LEU A 92 -3.47 -5.88 -6.85
CA LEU A 92 -3.17 -6.04 -8.28
C LEU A 92 -3.94 -5.06 -9.16
N LEU A 93 -5.20 -4.76 -8.82
CA LEU A 93 -6.10 -3.96 -9.67
C LEU A 93 -6.15 -2.46 -9.32
N ILE A 94 -5.93 -2.12 -8.05
CA ILE A 94 -6.07 -0.74 -7.54
C ILE A 94 -4.67 -0.17 -7.27
N ALA A 95 -3.99 -0.74 -6.27
CA ALA A 95 -2.62 -0.43 -5.89
C ALA A 95 -2.25 -1.25 -4.65
N ILE A 96 -1.07 -1.87 -4.64
CA ILE A 96 -0.58 -2.60 -3.45
C ILE A 96 -0.40 -1.67 -2.25
N SER A 97 0.00 -0.42 -2.47
CA SER A 97 0.17 0.61 -1.45
C SER A 97 -1.14 1.05 -0.79
N VAL A 98 -2.29 0.67 -1.35
CA VAL A 98 -3.62 0.86 -0.74
C VAL A 98 -4.08 -0.42 -0.07
N ALA A 99 -4.01 -1.55 -0.78
CA ALA A 99 -4.52 -2.82 -0.29
C ALA A 99 -3.75 -3.34 0.94
N PHE A 100 -2.42 -3.17 0.95
CA PHE A 100 -1.60 -3.64 2.04
C PHE A 100 -1.88 -2.90 3.36
N PRO A 101 -1.91 -1.55 3.42
CA PRO A 101 -2.31 -0.87 4.66
C PRO A 101 -3.76 -1.17 5.10
N LEU A 102 -4.71 -1.35 4.18
CA LEU A 102 -6.06 -1.80 4.54
C LEU A 102 -6.04 -3.18 5.21
N PHE A 103 -5.23 -4.11 4.70
CA PHE A 103 -5.02 -5.40 5.34
C PHE A 103 -4.36 -5.24 6.72
N MET A 104 -3.35 -4.37 6.86
CA MET A 104 -2.72 -4.08 8.14
C MET A 104 -3.72 -3.59 9.19
N ALA A 105 -4.66 -2.71 8.81
CA ALA A 105 -5.72 -2.26 9.69
C ALA A 105 -6.65 -3.41 10.12
N ALA A 106 -7.08 -4.26 9.18
CA ALA A 106 -7.92 -5.42 9.49
C ALA A 106 -7.19 -6.44 10.38
N ARG A 107 -5.89 -6.61 10.16
CA ARG A 107 -5.00 -7.45 10.96
C ARG A 107 -4.89 -6.95 12.39
N GLU A 108 -4.66 -5.64 12.60
CA GLU A 108 -4.54 -5.07 13.94
C GLU A 108 -5.83 -5.23 14.76
N LEU A 109 -6.99 -5.07 14.12
CA LEU A 109 -8.29 -5.30 14.78
C LEU A 109 -8.50 -6.76 15.21
N ARG A 110 -7.85 -7.72 14.56
CA ARG A 110 -7.84 -9.13 15.00
C ARG A 110 -6.86 -9.37 16.13
N LEU A 111 -5.69 -8.71 16.08
CA LEU A 111 -4.65 -8.85 17.09
C LEU A 111 -4.99 -8.18 18.41
N SER A 112 -5.81 -7.13 18.42
CA SER A 112 -6.21 -6.45 19.66
C SER A 112 -7.00 -7.31 20.65
N MET A 113 -7.27 -8.58 20.30
CA MET A 113 -7.80 -9.60 21.19
C MET A 113 -6.71 -10.24 22.09
N ALA A 114 -5.43 -9.99 21.82
CA ALA A 114 -4.27 -10.43 22.59
C ALA A 114 -3.39 -9.21 22.92
N GLU A 115 -3.69 -8.51 24.00
CA GLU A 115 -2.96 -7.30 24.41
C GLU A 115 -1.46 -7.57 24.61
N SER A 116 -0.63 -7.01 23.74
CA SER A 116 0.78 -6.73 24.04
C SER A 116 1.09 -5.31 23.62
N GLY A 117 1.08 -4.40 24.59
CA GLY A 117 1.41 -3.00 24.35
C GLY A 117 2.89 -2.87 23.97
N TYR A 118 3.17 -2.71 22.67
CA TYR A 118 4.53 -2.43 22.20
C TYR A 118 4.89 -0.97 22.48
N GLN A 119 6.05 -0.76 23.12
CA GLN A 119 6.59 0.58 23.36
C GLN A 119 7.51 0.98 22.22
N ILE A 120 7.10 1.98 21.43
CA ILE A 120 7.95 2.58 20.40
C ILE A 120 8.84 3.66 21.02
N LYS A 121 10.12 3.70 20.61
CA LYS A 121 11.05 4.72 21.09
C LYS A 121 10.93 6.00 20.24
N ALA A 122 11.39 7.13 20.77
CA ALA A 122 11.24 8.42 20.11
C ALA A 122 11.94 8.46 18.74
N TYR A 123 13.11 7.83 18.60
CA TYR A 123 13.83 7.80 17.33
C TYR A 123 13.10 6.99 16.25
N ASP A 124 12.38 5.94 16.62
CA ASP A 124 11.56 5.16 15.68
C ASP A 124 10.41 6.03 15.14
N VAL A 125 9.77 6.81 16.02
CA VAL A 125 8.69 7.73 15.63
C VAL A 125 9.23 8.81 14.68
N ILE A 126 10.38 9.41 14.99
CA ILE A 126 11.00 10.42 14.13
C ILE A 126 11.33 9.84 12.76
N ALA A 127 11.93 8.65 12.72
CA ALA A 127 12.24 7.97 11.46
C ALA A 127 10.97 7.71 10.63
N MET A 128 9.89 7.22 11.24
CA MET A 128 8.63 6.97 10.55
C MET A 128 7.98 8.26 10.03
N VAL A 129 7.99 9.34 10.82
CA VAL A 129 7.46 10.64 10.39
C VAL A 129 8.27 11.20 9.22
N MET A 130 9.59 11.08 9.24
CA MET A 130 10.44 11.52 8.13
C MET A 130 10.18 10.71 6.85
N ILE A 131 10.08 9.39 6.96
CA ILE A 131 9.78 8.52 5.80
C ILE A 131 8.39 8.85 5.24
N PHE A 132 7.40 9.05 6.11
CA PHE A 132 6.06 9.41 5.69
C PHE A 132 6.03 10.79 5.02
N ALA A 133 6.72 11.79 5.59
CA ALA A 133 6.81 13.12 5.01
C ALA A 133 7.51 13.09 3.63
N LEU A 134 8.57 12.30 3.49
CA LEU A 134 9.25 12.10 2.21
C LEU A 134 8.32 11.45 1.17
N ALA A 135 7.56 10.43 1.57
CA ALA A 135 6.59 9.77 0.69
C ALA A 135 5.49 10.75 0.23
N VAL A 136 4.98 11.59 1.14
CA VAL A 136 4.00 12.63 0.81
C VAL A 136 4.60 13.68 -0.12
N ALA A 137 5.81 14.17 0.15
CA ALA A 137 6.49 15.12 -0.70
C ALA A 137 6.73 14.57 -2.11
N ALA A 138 7.18 13.31 -2.21
CA ALA A 138 7.33 12.63 -3.50
C ALA A 138 5.99 12.50 -4.24
N GLY A 139 4.90 12.17 -3.54
CA GLY A 139 3.56 12.11 -4.13
C GLY A 139 3.07 13.46 -4.64
N VAL A 140 3.28 14.54 -3.88
CA VAL A 140 2.94 15.91 -4.31
C VAL A 140 3.76 16.35 -5.52
N LEU A 141 5.04 15.97 -5.59
CA LEU A 141 5.90 16.29 -6.74
C LEU A 141 5.56 15.48 -8.00
N ALA A 142 4.88 14.34 -7.84
CA ALA A 142 4.56 13.44 -8.94
C ALA A 142 3.26 13.81 -9.68
N ILE A 143 2.44 14.73 -9.14
CA ILE A 143 1.07 15.06 -9.57
C ILE A 143 1.02 16.43 -10.25
#